data_AF-A0A2U1N726-F1
#
_entry.id   AF-A0A2U1N726-F1
#
_cell.length_a   1.000
_cell.length_b   1.000
_cell.length_c   1.000
_cell.angle_alpha   90.00
_cell.angle_beta   90.00
_cell.angle_gamma   90.00
#
_symmetry.space_group_name_H-M   'P 1'
#
loop_
_entity.id
_entity.type
_entity.pdbx_description
1 polymer ?
#
loop_
_entity_poly.entity_id
_entity_poly.type
_entity_poly.pdbx_seq_one_letter_code
_entity_poly.pdbx_strand_id
1 'polypeptide(L)'
;MAKEVMKTNDLNFCTRPVLTGLRTISYDNKDIAFSPYSEYWRKMRKICILNLFSVKHVNSFRWVREEEVFNMIDTIKTQILTKQLVNLSETVMILTSNIISRVAFGKRSAAYADEQQEALLVHFYFKDKFPFMGWLDKLNGSIARLEKNVKDMDEFYQQLIDEHLIPDRPDIMQEDMVDILLKLKHDPDSSVNLTFDHIKAVLMFMNCSISWFMRF
;
A
#
# COMPACT_ATOMS: atom_id res chain seq x y z
N MET A 1 -26.32 -14.80 4.96
CA MET A 1 -25.29 -14.12 5.76
C MET A 1 -24.37 -13.19 4.96
N ALA A 2 -23.40 -13.66 4.15
CA ALA A 2 -22.44 -12.75 3.48
C ALA A 2 -23.10 -11.67 2.60
N LYS A 3 -24.12 -12.03 1.81
CA LYS A 3 -24.90 -11.08 0.99
C LYS A 3 -25.66 -10.05 1.85
N GLU A 4 -26.16 -10.44 3.01
CA GLU A 4 -26.89 -9.53 3.89
C GLU A 4 -25.95 -8.49 4.49
N VAL A 5 -24.76 -8.92 4.92
CA VAL A 5 -23.73 -8.04 5.50
C VAL A 5 -23.11 -7.11 4.45
N MET A 6 -22.76 -7.63 3.27
CA MET A 6 -21.98 -6.88 2.27
C MET A 6 -22.80 -6.13 1.22
N LYS A 7 -24.12 -6.38 1.12
CA LYS A 7 -25.00 -5.69 0.16
C LYS A 7 -26.26 -5.11 0.76
N THR A 8 -26.94 -5.85 1.63
CA THR A 8 -28.27 -5.44 2.12
C THR A 8 -28.14 -4.44 3.26
N ASN A 9 -27.16 -4.66 4.14
CA ASN A 9 -26.88 -3.84 5.32
C ASN A 9 -25.43 -3.33 5.29
N ASP A 10 -24.87 -3.11 4.10
CA ASP A 10 -23.46 -2.75 3.92
C ASP A 10 -23.07 -1.50 4.71
N LEU A 11 -23.91 -0.47 4.72
CA LEU A 11 -23.69 0.76 5.49
C LEU A 11 -23.54 0.49 7.00
N ASN A 12 -24.26 -0.51 7.55
CA ASN A 12 -24.17 -0.86 8.97
C ASN A 12 -22.88 -1.62 9.30
N PHE A 13 -22.27 -2.30 8.33
CA PHE A 13 -21.10 -3.17 8.54
C PHE A 13 -19.84 -2.71 7.81
N CYS A 14 -19.87 -1.56 7.13
CA CYS A 14 -18.74 -1.06 6.34
C CYS A 14 -17.61 -0.47 7.20
N THR A 15 -17.88 -0.12 8.46
CA THR A 15 -16.88 0.51 9.33
C THR A 15 -15.77 -0.47 9.73
N ARG A 16 -14.54 0.03 9.81
CA ARG A 16 -13.37 -0.74 10.25
C ARG A 16 -13.15 -0.56 11.76
N PRO A 17 -12.78 -1.63 12.49
CA PRO A 17 -12.42 -1.49 13.89
C PRO A 17 -11.09 -0.72 14.03
N VAL A 18 -11.02 0.17 15.00
CA VAL A 18 -9.79 0.92 15.32
C VAL A 18 -8.89 0.06 16.19
N LEU A 19 -7.91 -0.59 15.58
CA LEU A 19 -6.90 -1.43 16.26
C LEU A 19 -5.57 -0.68 16.36
N THR A 20 -4.80 -0.92 17.41
CA THR A 20 -3.54 -0.20 17.70
C THR A 20 -2.52 -0.36 16.56
N GLY A 21 -2.30 -1.58 16.07
CA GLY A 21 -1.38 -1.85 14.95
C GLY A 21 -1.81 -1.15 13.67
N LEU A 22 -3.08 -1.36 13.26
CA LEU A 22 -3.64 -0.78 12.04
C LEU A 22 -3.65 0.76 12.08
N ARG A 23 -4.06 1.36 13.21
CA ARG A 23 -4.11 2.82 13.38
C ARG A 23 -2.73 3.46 13.25
N THR A 24 -1.72 2.86 13.87
CA THR A 24 -0.35 3.40 13.85
C THR A 24 0.25 3.32 12.44
N ILE A 25 0.12 2.18 11.76
CA ILE A 25 0.68 1.99 10.41
C ILE A 25 -0.08 2.79 9.34
N SER A 26 -1.38 3.05 9.54
CA SER A 26 -2.21 3.88 8.65
C SER A 26 -2.11 5.38 8.88
N TYR A 27 -1.07 5.86 9.56
CA TYR A 27 -0.89 7.28 9.85
C TYR A 27 -2.08 7.91 10.57
N ASP A 28 -2.61 7.23 11.60
CA ASP A 28 -3.81 7.61 12.34
C ASP A 28 -5.10 7.44 11.51
N ASN A 29 -5.23 6.29 10.82
CA ASN A 29 -6.39 5.98 9.98
C ASN A 29 -6.66 7.02 8.88
N LYS A 30 -5.58 7.42 8.19
CA LYS A 30 -5.65 8.27 6.99
C LYS A 30 -5.66 7.47 5.68
N ASP A 31 -5.57 6.14 5.77
CA ASP A 31 -5.60 5.24 4.61
C ASP A 31 -7.05 4.97 4.14
N ILE A 32 -7.23 4.10 3.13
CA ILE A 32 -8.56 3.77 2.58
C ILE A 32 -9.06 2.34 2.91
N ALA A 33 -8.21 1.48 3.46
CA ALA A 33 -8.50 0.09 3.79
C ALA A 33 -8.84 -0.14 5.27
N PHE A 34 -8.14 0.52 6.20
CA PHE A 34 -8.26 0.31 7.64
C PHE A 34 -8.98 1.45 8.37
N SER A 35 -9.24 2.57 7.68
CA SER A 35 -9.94 3.71 8.26
C SER A 35 -11.43 3.43 8.51
N PRO A 36 -11.99 3.87 9.65
CA PRO A 36 -13.42 3.78 9.92
C PRO A 36 -14.26 4.52 8.87
N TYR A 37 -15.47 4.03 8.64
CA TYR A 37 -16.39 4.67 7.72
C TYR A 37 -16.77 6.06 8.24
N SER A 38 -16.53 7.07 7.42
CA SER A 38 -16.75 8.49 7.73
C SER A 38 -16.88 9.28 6.44
N GLU A 39 -17.35 10.53 6.52
CA GLU A 39 -17.36 11.46 5.37
C GLU A 39 -15.95 11.66 4.80
N TYR A 40 -14.94 11.69 5.66
CA TYR A 40 -13.53 11.70 5.26
C TYR A 40 -13.17 10.48 4.40
N TRP A 41 -13.46 9.27 4.90
CA TRP A 41 -13.17 8.02 4.18
C TRP A 41 -13.87 7.98 2.81
N ARG A 42 -15.13 8.43 2.73
CA ARG A 42 -15.88 8.49 1.46
C ARG A 42 -15.19 9.40 0.45
N LYS A 43 -14.73 10.58 0.89
CA LYS A 43 -14.01 11.53 0.03
C LYS A 43 -12.65 10.96 -0.41
N MET A 44 -11.85 10.44 0.52
CA MET A 44 -10.56 9.82 0.20
C MET A 44 -10.69 8.65 -0.76
N ARG A 45 -11.66 7.75 -0.52
CA ARG A 45 -11.97 6.64 -1.43
C ARG A 45 -12.37 7.14 -2.81
N LYS A 46 -13.20 8.18 -2.90
CA LYS A 46 -13.59 8.78 -4.19
C LYS A 46 -12.38 9.34 -4.93
N ILE A 47 -11.49 10.07 -4.26
CA ILE A 47 -10.27 10.62 -4.85
C ILE A 47 -9.38 9.48 -5.39
N CYS A 48 -9.14 8.44 -4.59
CA CYS A 48 -8.31 7.30 -5.00
C CYS A 48 -8.93 6.56 -6.19
N ILE A 49 -10.24 6.30 -6.18
CA ILE A 49 -10.92 5.59 -7.29
C ILE A 49 -10.85 6.40 -8.59
N LEU A 50 -11.09 7.71 -8.53
CA LEU A 50 -11.13 8.55 -9.72
C LEU A 50 -9.75 8.81 -10.32
N ASN A 51 -8.74 9.03 -9.47
CA ASN A 51 -7.42 9.47 -9.91
C ASN A 51 -6.36 8.37 -9.94
N LEU A 52 -6.51 7.30 -9.16
CA LEU A 52 -5.49 6.23 -9.09
C LEU A 52 -6.01 4.94 -9.74
N PHE A 53 -7.25 4.56 -9.43
CA PHE A 53 -7.83 3.27 -9.83
C PHE A 53 -8.87 3.38 -10.95
N SER A 54 -8.88 4.48 -11.71
CA SER A 54 -9.80 4.61 -12.84
C SER A 54 -9.32 3.82 -14.04
N VAL A 55 -10.26 3.43 -14.91
CA VAL A 55 -9.95 2.68 -16.15
C VAL A 55 -8.92 3.43 -17.01
N LYS A 56 -8.97 4.77 -17.02
CA LYS A 56 -8.00 5.61 -17.72
C LYS A 56 -6.58 5.41 -17.18
N HIS A 57 -6.39 5.48 -15.86
CA HIS A 57 -5.08 5.28 -15.24
C HIS A 57 -4.61 3.82 -15.33
N VAL A 58 -5.50 2.85 -15.13
CA VAL A 58 -5.15 1.43 -15.33
C VAL A 58 -4.65 1.18 -16.76
N ASN A 59 -5.22 1.84 -17.76
CA ASN A 59 -4.77 1.77 -19.14
C ASN A 59 -3.48 2.55 -19.40
N SER A 60 -3.23 3.68 -18.73
CA SER A 60 -1.97 4.41 -18.87
C SER A 60 -0.79 3.59 -18.37
N PHE A 61 -0.98 2.71 -17.38
CA PHE A 61 0.05 1.76 -16.90
C PHE A 61 0.14 0.46 -17.71
N ARG A 62 -0.47 0.38 -18.89
CA ARG A 62 -0.42 -0.83 -19.73
C ARG A 62 1.02 -1.20 -20.11
N TRP A 63 1.84 -0.21 -20.43
CA TRP A 63 3.24 -0.42 -20.81
C TRP A 63 4.05 -1.12 -19.70
N VAL A 64 3.80 -0.78 -18.42
CA VAL A 64 4.45 -1.46 -17.27
C VAL A 64 4.15 -2.95 -17.29
N ARG A 65 2.88 -3.31 -17.51
CA ARG A 65 2.47 -4.72 -17.55
C ARG A 65 3.09 -5.46 -18.73
N GLU A 66 3.13 -4.83 -19.90
CA GLU A 66 3.72 -5.43 -21.10
C GLU A 66 5.23 -5.66 -20.92
N GLU A 67 5.94 -4.68 -20.35
CA GLU A 67 7.38 -4.80 -20.08
C GLU A 67 7.69 -5.86 -19.02
N GLU A 68 6.96 -5.87 -17.89
CA GLU A 68 7.20 -6.88 -16.85
C GLU A 68 6.85 -8.30 -17.32
N VAL A 69 5.79 -8.47 -18.13
CA VAL A 69 5.48 -9.76 -18.74
C VAL A 69 6.57 -10.20 -19.71
N PHE A 70 7.14 -9.28 -20.50
CA PHE A 70 8.27 -9.60 -21.37
C PHE A 70 9.49 -10.07 -20.57
N ASN A 71 9.84 -9.36 -19.50
CA ASN A 71 10.94 -9.74 -18.59
C ASN A 71 10.71 -11.11 -17.94
N MET A 72 9.46 -11.40 -17.54
CA MET A 72 9.08 -12.71 -17.00
C MET A 72 9.31 -13.82 -18.04
N ILE A 73 8.87 -13.61 -19.28
CA ILE A 73 9.06 -14.59 -20.37
C ILE A 73 10.54 -14.83 -20.63
N ASP A 74 11.38 -13.79 -20.63
CA ASP A 74 12.81 -13.92 -20.82
C ASP A 74 13.48 -14.69 -19.67
N THR A 75 13.08 -14.42 -18.43
CA THR A 75 13.53 -15.16 -17.25
C THR A 75 13.15 -16.65 -17.35
N ILE A 76 11.92 -16.96 -17.76
CA ILE A 76 11.50 -18.36 -17.96
C ILE A 76 12.32 -19.02 -19.08
N LYS A 77 12.55 -18.33 -20.20
CA LYS A 77 13.38 -18.86 -21.31
C LYS A 77 14.78 -19.20 -20.85
N THR A 78 15.43 -18.31 -20.11
CA THR A 78 16.79 -18.55 -19.59
C THR A 78 16.84 -19.74 -18.63
N GLN A 79 15.85 -19.88 -17.73
CA GLN A 79 15.73 -21.03 -16.83
C GLN A 79 15.51 -22.36 -17.58
N ILE A 80 14.71 -22.35 -18.65
CA ILE A 80 14.51 -23.53 -19.50
C ILE A 80 15.82 -23.93 -20.19
N LEU A 81 16.57 -22.95 -20.73
CA LEU A 81 17.86 -23.20 -21.37
C LEU A 81 18.89 -23.80 -20.42
N THR A 82 18.87 -23.40 -19.14
CA THR A 82 19.72 -23.96 -18.08
C THR A 82 19.16 -25.25 -17.46
N LYS A 83 18.04 -25.77 -17.98
CA LYS A 83 17.32 -26.96 -17.49
C LYS A 83 16.94 -26.88 -16.00
N GLN A 84 16.68 -25.68 -15.50
CA GLN A 84 16.22 -25.45 -14.14
C GLN A 84 14.71 -25.67 -14.03
N LEU A 85 14.26 -26.17 -12.88
CA LEU A 85 12.83 -26.25 -12.57
C LEU A 85 12.28 -24.83 -12.36
N VAL A 86 11.22 -24.49 -13.09
CA VAL A 86 10.58 -23.16 -12.98
C VAL A 86 9.46 -23.22 -11.94
N ASN A 87 9.60 -22.45 -10.86
CA ASN A 87 8.51 -22.20 -9.93
C ASN A 87 7.61 -21.08 -10.45
N LEU A 88 6.48 -21.45 -11.06
CA LEU A 88 5.54 -20.48 -11.62
C LEU A 88 4.87 -19.61 -10.55
N SER A 89 4.69 -20.12 -9.33
CA SER A 89 4.10 -19.34 -8.23
C SER A 89 4.99 -18.15 -7.89
N GLU A 90 6.28 -18.43 -7.63
CA GLU A 90 7.28 -17.41 -7.35
C GLU A 90 7.46 -16.43 -8.52
N THR A 91 7.47 -16.96 -9.74
CA THR A 91 7.60 -16.13 -10.95
C THR A 91 6.44 -15.14 -11.10
N VAL A 92 5.20 -15.61 -10.87
CA VAL A 92 4.01 -14.75 -10.92
C VAL A 92 4.00 -13.74 -9.77
N MET A 93 4.41 -14.14 -8.56
CA MET A 93 4.53 -13.24 -7.42
C MET A 93 5.52 -12.09 -7.69
N ILE A 94 6.69 -12.40 -8.26
CA ILE A 94 7.68 -11.40 -8.68
C ILE A 94 7.10 -10.47 -9.75
N LEU A 95 6.43 -11.03 -10.76
CA LEU A 95 5.78 -10.25 -11.82
C LEU A 95 4.79 -9.24 -11.22
N THR A 96 3.86 -9.70 -10.38
CA THR A 96 2.85 -8.82 -9.78
C THR A 96 3.44 -7.81 -8.83
N SER A 97 4.45 -8.20 -8.04
CA SER A 97 5.16 -7.28 -7.15
C SER A 97 5.85 -6.18 -7.93
N ASN A 98 6.54 -6.52 -9.03
CA ASN A 98 7.19 -5.52 -9.88
C ASN A 98 6.18 -4.61 -10.55
N ILE A 99 5.06 -5.14 -11.05
CA ILE A 99 3.99 -4.32 -11.64
C ILE A 99 3.46 -3.32 -10.60
N ILE A 100 3.06 -3.78 -9.41
CA ILE A 100 2.50 -2.89 -8.40
C ILE A 100 3.56 -1.91 -7.91
N SER A 101 4.81 -2.36 -7.66
CA SER A 101 5.90 -1.47 -7.22
C SER A 101 6.19 -0.38 -8.25
N ARG A 102 6.21 -0.72 -9.54
CA ARG A 102 6.45 0.28 -10.60
C ARG A 102 5.29 1.25 -10.76
N VAL A 103 4.06 0.76 -10.65
CA VAL A 103 2.86 1.61 -10.73
C VAL A 103 2.73 2.51 -9.50
N ALA A 104 2.97 1.98 -8.31
CA ALA A 104 2.81 2.66 -7.04
C ALA A 104 3.98 3.60 -6.70
N PHE A 105 5.21 3.20 -7.04
CA PHE A 105 6.45 3.82 -6.55
C PHE A 105 7.43 4.20 -7.67
N GLY A 106 7.10 3.95 -8.94
CA GLY A 106 7.97 4.22 -10.08
C GLY A 106 9.19 3.31 -10.21
N LYS A 107 9.36 2.32 -9.31
CA LYS A 107 10.57 1.49 -9.20
C LYS A 107 10.26 0.00 -9.06
N ARG A 108 11.12 -0.87 -9.60
CA ARG A 108 11.09 -2.32 -9.36
C ARG A 108 11.54 -2.63 -7.92
N SER A 109 10.95 -3.64 -7.30
CA SER A 109 11.31 -4.09 -5.94
C SER A 109 11.36 -2.96 -4.89
N ALA A 110 10.56 -1.91 -5.07
CA ALA A 110 10.45 -0.81 -4.11
C ALA A 110 9.38 -1.09 -3.03
N ALA A 111 8.78 -2.27 -3.02
CA ALA A 111 7.98 -2.70 -1.89
C ALA A 111 8.89 -2.83 -0.65
N TYR A 112 8.59 -2.07 0.40
CA TYR A 112 9.18 -2.33 1.71
C TYR A 112 8.49 -3.58 2.26
N ALA A 113 9.16 -4.72 2.15
CA ALA A 113 8.65 -6.02 2.60
C ALA A 113 9.49 -6.51 3.78
N ASP A 114 9.18 -6.02 4.98
CA ASP A 114 9.66 -6.62 6.23
C ASP A 114 8.61 -7.61 6.74
N GLU A 115 8.93 -8.90 6.79
CA GLU A 115 8.03 -9.94 7.32
C GLU A 115 7.53 -9.61 8.75
N GLN A 116 8.30 -8.83 9.52
CA GLN A 116 7.92 -8.39 10.85
C GLN A 116 6.78 -7.35 10.83
N GLN A 117 6.64 -6.57 9.76
CA GLN A 117 5.60 -5.56 9.61
C GLN A 117 4.21 -6.19 9.66
N GLU A 118 3.99 -7.26 8.88
CA GLU A 118 2.69 -7.91 8.80
C GLU A 118 2.28 -8.58 10.12
N ALA A 119 3.25 -9.18 10.81
CA ALA A 119 3.01 -9.77 12.11
C ALA A 119 2.60 -8.72 13.16
N LEU A 120 3.09 -7.49 13.03
CA LEU A 120 2.74 -6.37 13.91
C LEU A 120 1.37 -5.76 13.57
N LEU A 121 0.96 -5.77 12.30
CA LEU A 121 -0.37 -5.31 11.88
C LEU A 121 -1.52 -6.06 12.57
N VAL A 122 -1.40 -7.39 12.63
CA VAL A 122 -2.41 -8.28 13.21
C VAL A 122 -2.05 -8.75 14.63
N HIS A 123 -1.04 -8.12 15.25
CA HIS A 123 -0.60 -8.49 16.59
C HIS A 123 -1.71 -8.29 17.62
N PHE A 124 -1.74 -9.16 18.61
CA PHE A 124 -2.63 -9.03 19.75
C PHE A 124 -2.10 -7.94 20.68
N TYR A 125 -2.72 -6.76 20.64
CA TYR A 125 -2.46 -5.70 21.61
C TYR A 125 -3.45 -5.81 22.78
N PHE A 126 -2.94 -5.91 23.99
CA PHE A 126 -3.74 -5.93 25.22
C PHE A 126 -4.62 -4.69 25.30
N LYS A 127 -4.12 -3.52 24.90
CA LYS A 127 -4.88 -2.26 24.87
C LYS A 127 -6.17 -2.35 24.04
N ASP A 128 -6.19 -3.14 22.96
CA ASP A 128 -7.34 -3.24 22.05
C ASP A 128 -8.49 -4.09 22.64
N LYS A 129 -8.17 -5.00 23.58
CA LYS A 129 -9.17 -5.91 24.20
C LYS A 129 -9.45 -5.57 25.66
N PHE A 130 -8.42 -5.13 26.37
CA PHE A 130 -8.43 -4.80 27.80
C PHE A 130 -7.73 -3.44 27.98
N PRO A 131 -8.47 -2.32 27.83
CA PRO A 131 -7.86 -0.98 27.83
C PRO A 131 -7.00 -0.66 29.07
N PHE A 132 -7.35 -1.21 30.23
CA PHE A 132 -6.61 -1.04 31.48
C PHE A 132 -5.29 -1.84 31.53
N MET A 133 -5.11 -2.84 30.65
CA MET A 133 -3.90 -3.67 30.54
C MET A 133 -2.92 -3.22 29.46
N GLY A 134 -3.11 -2.03 28.86
CA GLY A 134 -2.21 -1.55 27.79
C GLY A 134 -0.74 -1.35 28.20
N TRP A 135 -0.41 -1.38 29.49
CA TRP A 135 0.97 -1.39 29.98
C TRP A 135 1.70 -2.71 29.63
N LEU A 136 0.98 -3.83 29.46
CA LEU A 136 1.55 -5.11 29.05
C LEU A 136 2.16 -5.05 27.65
N ASP A 137 1.55 -4.26 26.74
CA ASP A 137 2.08 -4.05 25.38
C ASP A 137 3.43 -3.31 25.37
N LYS A 138 3.66 -2.47 26.40
CA LYS A 138 4.96 -1.82 26.60
C LYS A 138 5.98 -2.78 27.19
N LEU A 139 5.58 -3.61 28.16
CA LEU A 139 6.47 -4.58 28.80
C LEU A 139 6.92 -5.70 27.86
N ASN A 140 6.03 -6.20 27.00
CA ASN A 140 6.36 -7.24 26.03
C ASN A 140 7.10 -6.71 24.78
N GLY A 141 7.35 -5.40 24.72
CA GLY A 141 8.05 -4.75 23.62
C GLY A 141 7.29 -4.69 22.29
N SER A 142 6.00 -5.04 22.26
CA SER A 142 5.18 -4.98 21.03
C SER A 142 5.03 -3.55 20.51
N ILE A 143 4.84 -2.57 21.40
CA ILE A 143 4.75 -1.15 21.01
C ILE A 143 6.06 -0.66 20.43
N ALA A 144 7.20 -0.95 21.08
CA ALA A 144 8.50 -0.50 20.60
C ALA A 144 8.85 -1.10 19.22
N ARG A 145 8.49 -2.37 18.97
CA ARG A 145 8.64 -3.01 17.66
C ARG A 145 7.75 -2.36 16.60
N LEU A 146 6.50 -2.07 16.94
CA LEU A 146 5.57 -1.36 16.06
C LEU A 146 6.09 0.03 15.69
N GLU A 147 6.50 0.82 16.67
CA GLU A 147 7.03 2.17 16.46
C GLU A 147 8.29 2.16 15.58
N LYS A 148 9.20 1.20 15.81
CA LYS A 148 10.38 1.03 14.97
C LYS A 148 10.00 0.74 13.52
N ASN A 149 9.12 -0.23 13.30
CA ASN A 149 8.71 -0.61 11.94
C ASN A 149 7.98 0.53 11.21
N VAL A 150 7.11 1.26 11.91
CA VAL A 150 6.43 2.45 11.36
C VAL A 150 7.43 3.53 11.00
N LYS A 151 8.48 3.73 11.81
CA LYS A 151 9.55 4.68 11.52
C LYS A 151 10.35 4.29 10.28
N ASP A 152 10.79 3.03 10.18
CA ASP A 152 11.54 2.54 9.02
C ASP A 152 10.72 2.68 7.72
N MET A 153 9.42 2.41 7.79
CA MET A 153 8.48 2.60 6.69
C MET A 153 8.27 4.09 6.36
N ASP A 154 8.17 4.95 7.36
CA ASP A 154 8.02 6.40 7.17
C ASP A 154 9.24 7.02 6.49
N GLU A 155 10.44 6.63 6.90
CA GLU A 155 11.69 7.04 6.28
C GLU A 155 11.75 6.60 4.81
N PHE A 156 11.34 5.35 4.53
CA PHE A 156 11.25 4.84 3.16
C PHE A 156 10.30 5.65 2.28
N TYR A 157 9.06 5.90 2.73
CA TYR A 157 8.12 6.70 1.94
C TYR A 157 8.51 8.17 1.85
N GLN A 158 9.18 8.72 2.86
CA GLN A 158 9.70 10.08 2.80
C GLN A 158 10.78 10.20 1.72
N GLN A 159 11.75 9.28 1.69
CA GLN A 159 12.76 9.23 0.63
C GLN A 159 12.11 9.12 -0.74
N LEU A 160 11.10 8.26 -0.88
CA LEU A 160 10.37 8.12 -2.12
C LEU A 160 9.70 9.45 -2.52
N ILE A 161 9.00 10.13 -1.61
CA ILE A 161 8.37 11.42 -1.88
C ILE A 161 9.42 12.46 -2.27
N ASP A 162 10.54 12.54 -1.55
CA ASP A 162 11.60 13.52 -1.79
C ASP A 162 12.23 13.35 -3.17
N GLU A 163 12.41 12.11 -3.64
CA GLU A 163 12.86 11.83 -5.00
C GLU A 163 11.89 12.32 -6.08
N HIS A 164 10.58 12.25 -5.84
CA HIS A 164 9.55 12.72 -6.78
C HIS A 164 9.35 14.24 -6.74
N LEU A 165 9.88 14.92 -5.73
CA LEU A 165 9.87 16.38 -5.63
C LEU A 165 11.05 17.05 -6.37
N ILE A 166 12.00 16.28 -6.90
CA ILE A 166 13.17 16.82 -7.63
C ILE A 166 12.71 17.41 -8.99
N PRO A 167 12.94 18.71 -9.27
CA PRO A 167 12.40 19.39 -10.45
C PRO A 167 12.89 18.86 -11.80
N ASP A 168 14.11 18.34 -11.86
CA ASP A 168 14.77 17.88 -13.09
C ASP A 168 14.75 16.35 -13.24
N ARG A 169 13.72 15.68 -12.70
CA ARG A 169 13.53 14.24 -12.94
C ARG A 169 13.45 14.03 -14.46
N PRO A 170 14.25 13.12 -15.05
CA PRO A 170 14.21 12.89 -16.48
C PRO A 170 12.78 12.56 -16.92
N ASP A 171 12.27 13.20 -17.98
CA ASP A 171 10.95 12.93 -18.61
C ASP A 171 10.75 11.44 -18.99
N ILE A 172 11.83 10.66 -18.95
CA ILE A 172 11.86 9.20 -19.14
C ILE A 172 11.17 8.47 -17.96
N MET A 173 11.13 9.06 -16.77
CA MET A 173 10.36 8.51 -15.64
C MET A 173 8.89 8.87 -15.84
N GLN A 174 8.16 7.94 -16.49
CA GLN A 174 6.72 8.03 -16.70
C GLN A 174 5.98 8.23 -15.37
N GLU A 175 4.94 9.08 -15.41
CA GLU A 175 4.07 9.41 -14.27
C GLU A 175 3.60 8.15 -13.53
N ASP A 176 3.87 8.10 -12.23
CA ASP A 176 3.42 7.04 -11.32
C ASP A 176 2.38 7.56 -10.30
N MET A 177 1.91 6.69 -9.40
CA MET A 177 0.88 7.06 -8.43
C MET A 177 1.35 8.11 -7.41
N VAL A 178 2.66 8.24 -7.15
CA VAL A 178 3.20 9.25 -6.24
C VAL A 178 3.11 10.62 -6.89
N ASP A 179 3.47 10.70 -8.18
CA ASP A 179 3.32 11.92 -8.98
C ASP A 179 1.86 12.40 -9.00
N ILE A 180 0.91 11.48 -9.19
CA ILE A 180 -0.53 11.82 -9.19
C ILE A 180 -0.98 12.33 -7.82
N LEU A 181 -0.54 11.68 -6.73
CA LEU A 181 -0.88 12.10 -5.37
C LEU A 181 -0.28 13.47 -5.01
N LEU A 182 0.95 13.76 -5.45
CA LEU A 182 1.58 15.06 -5.27
C LEU A 182 0.85 16.15 -6.05
N LYS A 183 0.45 15.89 -7.30
CA LYS A 183 -0.39 16.82 -8.08
C LYS A 183 -1.71 17.13 -7.38
N LEU A 184 -2.41 16.10 -6.89
CA LEU A 184 -3.65 16.26 -6.12
C LEU A 184 -3.46 17.03 -4.81
N LYS A 185 -2.28 16.90 -4.19
CA LYS A 185 -1.93 17.66 -2.99
C LYS A 185 -1.72 19.15 -3.28
N HIS A 186 -1.21 19.50 -4.46
CA HIS A 186 -1.02 20.88 -4.89
C HIS A 186 -2.27 21.49 -5.54
N ASP A 187 -3.30 20.69 -5.82
CA ASP A 187 -4.56 21.13 -6.39
C ASP A 187 -5.43 21.87 -5.34
N PRO A 188 -5.70 23.18 -5.52
CA PRO A 188 -6.52 23.96 -4.60
C PRO A 188 -8.00 23.52 -4.58
N ASP A 189 -8.47 22.83 -5.62
CA ASP A 189 -9.87 22.40 -5.75
C ASP A 189 -10.11 20.99 -5.15
N SER A 190 -9.09 20.37 -4.58
CA SER A 190 -9.22 19.05 -3.96
C SER A 190 -10.18 19.06 -2.77
N SER A 191 -11.19 18.18 -2.80
CA SER A 191 -12.21 18.05 -1.75
C SER A 191 -11.68 17.64 -0.36
N VAL A 192 -10.41 17.25 -0.29
CA VAL A 192 -9.66 16.92 0.93
C VAL A 192 -8.31 17.62 0.86
N ASN A 193 -7.94 18.34 1.92
CA ASN A 193 -6.61 18.92 2.04
C ASN A 193 -5.58 17.81 2.30
N LEU A 194 -4.97 17.30 1.22
CA LEU A 194 -4.00 16.21 1.30
C LEU A 194 -2.69 16.69 1.95
N THR A 195 -2.27 15.96 2.99
CA THR A 195 -0.96 16.13 3.62
C THR A 195 -0.03 15.01 3.17
N PHE A 196 1.27 15.12 3.47
CA PHE A 196 2.21 14.02 3.18
C PHE A 196 1.80 12.74 3.91
N ASP A 197 1.29 12.81 5.14
CA ASP A 197 0.73 11.63 5.83
C ASP A 197 -0.38 10.92 5.03
N HIS A 198 -1.22 11.67 4.31
CA HIS A 198 -2.26 11.07 3.48
C HIS A 198 -1.65 10.30 2.31
N ILE A 199 -0.63 10.89 1.68
CA ILE A 199 0.12 10.24 0.59
C ILE A 199 0.78 8.97 1.12
N LYS A 200 1.54 9.06 2.22
CA LYS A 200 2.19 7.92 2.86
C LYS A 200 1.21 6.83 3.29
N ALA A 201 0.03 7.19 3.78
CA ALA A 201 -1.02 6.23 4.13
C ALA A 201 -1.56 5.47 2.92
N VAL A 202 -1.72 6.15 1.77
CA VAL A 202 -2.12 5.51 0.51
C VAL A 202 -1.01 4.62 -0.05
N LEU A 203 0.25 5.05 0.03
CA LEU A 203 1.42 4.24 -0.34
C LEU A 203 1.54 2.99 0.55
N MET A 204 1.26 3.11 1.85
CA MET A 204 1.19 1.97 2.77
C MET A 204 0.12 0.96 2.34
N PHE A 205 -1.07 1.43 1.96
CA PHE A 205 -2.13 0.55 1.45
C PHE A 205 -1.69 -0.21 0.18
N MET A 206 -1.00 0.46 -0.74
CA MET A 206 -0.46 -0.17 -1.95
C MET A 206 0.62 -1.21 -1.60
N ASN A 207 1.54 -0.88 -0.69
CA ASN A 207 2.59 -1.79 -0.24
C ASN A 207 2.02 -3.04 0.45
N CYS A 208 1.01 -2.85 1.32
CA CYS A 208 0.31 -3.97 1.96
C CYS A 208 -0.35 -4.89 0.93
N SER A 209 -0.89 -4.33 -0.16
CA SER A 209 -1.46 -5.13 -1.26
C SER A 209 -0.41 -6.01 -1.97
N ILE A 210 0.85 -5.56 -2.05
CA ILE A 210 1.97 -6.35 -2.60
C ILE A 210 2.31 -7.51 -1.67
N SER A 211 2.49 -7.21 -0.38
CA SER A 211 2.94 -8.20 0.60
C SER A 211 1.92 -9.34 0.78
N TRP A 212 0.62 -9.02 0.77
CA TRP A 212 -0.44 -10.03 0.82
C TRP A 212 -0.52 -10.89 -0.45
N PHE A 213 -0.18 -10.34 -1.63
CA PHE A 213 -0.18 -11.10 -2.87
C PHE A 213 1.01 -12.07 -2.96
N MET A 214 2.15 -11.76 -2.34
CA MET A 214 3.33 -12.64 -2.31
C MET A 214 3.15 -13.94 -1.49
N ARG A 215 2.02 -14.13 -0.79
CA ARG A 215 1.79 -15.29 0.09
C ARG A 215 0.73 -16.27 -0.41
N PHE A 216 0.08 -16.00 -1.55
CA PHE A 216 -0.89 -16.89 -2.19
C PHE A 216 -0.36 -17.41 -3.52
#